data_AF-A0A7C4KSP8-F1
#
_entry.id   AF-A0A7C4KSP8-F1
#
_cell.length_a   1.000
_cell.length_b   1.000
_cell.length_c   1.000
_cell.angle_alpha   90.00
_cell.angle_beta   90.00
_cell.angle_gamma   90.00
#
_symmetry.space_group_name_H-M   'P 1'
#
loop_
_entity.id
_entity.type
_entity.pdbx_description
1 polymer ?
#
loop_
_entity_poly.entity_id
_entity_poly.type
_entity_poly.pdbx_seq_one_letter_code
_entity_poly.pdbx_strand_id
1 'polypeptide(L)'
;MDRIVDLASYFASRRLADDLLRREGAGYFTRAESDGLAYRLDERKLSAVLEMGRQSISRLRPERPPQAKDLSLCRRLLRRDLIHDLAVNLLHTGP
;
A
#
# COMPACT_ATOMS: atom_id res chain seq x y z
N MET A 1 18.29 13.03 11.87
CA MET A 1 16.92 12.60 12.24
C MET A 1 16.64 11.33 11.46
N ASP A 2 16.88 10.19 12.10
CA ASP A 2 16.83 8.88 11.45
C ASP A 2 15.39 8.56 11.03
N ARG A 3 15.21 8.29 9.75
CA ARG A 3 13.95 7.85 9.14
C ARG A 3 13.73 6.39 9.52
N ILE A 4 13.34 6.14 10.77
CA ILE A 4 13.06 4.79 11.24
C ILE A 4 11.71 4.37 10.66
N VAL A 5 11.74 3.66 9.54
CA VAL A 5 10.56 2.98 9.01
C VAL A 5 10.24 1.82 9.94
N ASP A 6 8.99 1.72 10.38
CA ASP A 6 8.50 0.48 10.98
C ASP A 6 8.42 -0.59 9.88
N LEU A 7 9.53 -1.30 9.70
CA LEU A 7 9.70 -2.35 8.70
C LEU A 7 8.66 -3.45 8.88
N ALA A 8 8.28 -3.78 10.12
CA ALA A 8 7.28 -4.80 10.38
C ALA A 8 5.94 -4.35 9.80
N SER A 9 5.46 -3.17 10.17
CA SER A 9 4.21 -2.61 9.65
C SER A 9 4.23 -2.51 8.12
N TYR A 10 5.34 -2.06 7.54
CA TYR A 10 5.49 -2.00 6.09
C TYR A 10 5.39 -3.38 5.42
N PHE A 11 6.10 -4.41 5.91
CA PHE A 11 6.06 -5.75 5.31
C PHE A 11 4.70 -6.43 5.46
N ALA A 12 4.01 -6.25 6.59
CA ALA A 12 2.64 -6.78 6.74
C ALA A 12 1.66 -6.09 5.80
N SER A 13 1.72 -4.76 5.68
CA SER A 13 0.91 -4.02 4.72
C SER A 13 1.24 -4.36 3.28
N ARG A 14 2.51 -4.60 2.95
CA ARG A 14 2.94 -5.03 1.62
C ARG A 14 2.37 -6.40 1.27
N ARG A 15 2.48 -7.38 2.17
CA ARG A 15 1.90 -8.71 1.98
C ARG A 15 0.38 -8.64 1.76
N LEU A 16 -0.31 -7.81 2.56
CA LEU A 16 -1.75 -7.60 2.41
C LEU A 16 -2.09 -6.95 1.05
N ALA A 17 -1.30 -5.97 0.61
CA ALA A 17 -1.47 -5.37 -0.72
C ALA A 17 -1.28 -6.40 -1.85
N ASP A 18 -0.25 -7.25 -1.75
CA ASP A 18 0.02 -8.28 -2.76
C ASP A 18 -1.10 -9.34 -2.82
N ASP A 19 -1.65 -9.73 -1.67
CA ASP A 19 -2.79 -10.64 -1.59
C ASP A 19 -4.05 -10.03 -2.20
N LEU A 20 -4.32 -8.74 -1.92
CA LEU A 20 -5.46 -8.01 -2.50
C LEU A 20 -5.28 -7.82 -4.01
N LEU A 21 -4.08 -7.48 -4.47
CA LEU A 21 -3.79 -7.31 -5.89
C LEU A 21 -4.00 -8.61 -6.66
N ARG A 22 -3.59 -9.75 -6.10
CA ARG A 22 -3.82 -11.07 -6.71
C ARG A 22 -5.28 -11.50 -6.73
N ARG A 23 -6.06 -11.13 -5.71
CA ARG A 23 -7.47 -11.56 -5.57
C ARG A 23 -8.46 -10.67 -6.29
N GLU A 24 -8.29 -9.36 -6.16
CA GLU A 24 -9.25 -8.34 -6.61
C GLU A 24 -8.75 -7.60 -7.87
N GLY A 25 -7.48 -7.78 -8.24
CA GLY A 25 -6.85 -7.12 -9.38
C GLY A 25 -6.51 -5.65 -9.12
N ALA A 26 -5.94 -5.01 -10.15
CA ALA A 26 -5.52 -3.61 -10.12
C ALA A 26 -6.67 -2.63 -9.80
N GLY A 27 -7.89 -2.98 -10.24
CA GLY A 27 -9.11 -2.17 -10.07
C GLY A 27 -9.41 -1.83 -8.60
N TYR A 28 -9.02 -2.70 -7.66
CA TYR A 28 -9.21 -2.45 -6.23
C TYR A 28 -8.43 -1.23 -5.72
N PHE A 29 -7.23 -1.00 -6.27
CA PHE A 29 -6.32 0.07 -5.85
C PHE A 29 -6.46 1.33 -6.68
N THR A 30 -7.24 1.30 -7.76
CA THR A 30 -7.40 2.42 -8.68
C THR A 30 -8.81 2.99 -8.61
N ARG A 31 -8.91 4.30 -8.71
CA ARG A 31 -10.17 5.01 -8.96
C ARG A 31 -10.09 5.74 -10.30
N ALA A 32 -11.20 5.76 -11.02
CA ALA A 32 -11.33 6.58 -12.21
C ALA A 32 -11.27 8.07 -11.83
N GLU A 33 -10.57 8.86 -12.62
CA GLU A 33 -10.67 10.31 -12.57
C GLU A 33 -11.99 10.78 -13.18
N SER A 34 -12.37 12.04 -12.93
CA SER A 34 -13.67 12.59 -13.32
C SER A 34 -13.96 12.55 -14.83
N ASP A 35 -12.93 12.40 -15.65
CA ASP A 35 -13.01 12.26 -17.10
C ASP A 35 -13.08 10.80 -17.58
N GLY A 36 -12.91 9.81 -16.69
CA GLY A 36 -12.94 8.38 -17.01
C GLY A 36 -11.77 7.87 -17.86
N LEU A 37 -10.86 8.77 -18.28
CA LEU A 37 -9.75 8.47 -19.19
C LEU A 37 -8.46 8.15 -18.45
N ALA A 38 -8.35 8.56 -17.19
CA ALA A 38 -7.20 8.27 -16.34
C ALA A 38 -7.61 7.52 -15.07
N TYR A 39 -6.75 6.59 -14.65
CA TYR A 39 -6.87 5.90 -13.38
C TYR A 39 -5.77 6.41 -12.44
N ARG A 40 -6.15 6.74 -11.21
CA ARG A 40 -5.19 7.08 -10.15
C ARG A 40 -5.31 6.10 -8.99
N LEU A 41 -4.21 5.91 -8.27
CA LEU A 41 -4.24 5.15 -7.03
C LEU A 41 -5.21 5.79 -6.03
N ASP A 42 -6.05 4.97 -5.42
CA ASP A 42 -6.94 5.39 -4.35
C ASP A 42 -6.18 5.44 -3.02
N GLU A 43 -5.81 6.66 -2.62
CA GLU A 43 -5.15 6.94 -1.34
C GLU A 43 -5.92 6.46 -0.12
N ARG A 44 -7.26 6.35 -0.21
CA ARG A 44 -8.08 5.83 0.90
C ARG A 44 -7.84 4.33 1.07
N LYS A 45 -7.78 3.57 -0.03
CA LYS A 45 -7.47 2.14 -0.02
C LYS A 45 -6.04 1.87 0.44
N LEU A 46 -5.07 2.66 -0.02
CA LEU A 46 -3.70 2.59 0.45
C LEU A 46 -3.60 2.82 1.96
N SER A 47 -4.32 3.83 2.48
CA SER A 47 -4.35 4.12 3.91
C SER A 47 -4.99 2.99 4.72
N ALA A 48 -6.07 2.39 4.21
CA ALA A 48 -6.74 1.25 4.83
C ALA A 48 -5.81 0.02 4.93
N VAL A 49 -5.07 -0.31 3.86
CA VAL A 49 -4.11 -1.43 3.87
C VAL A 49 -2.97 -1.21 4.87
N LEU A 50 -2.50 0.04 4.99
CA LEU A 50 -1.50 0.38 6.00
C LEU A 50 -2.02 0.19 7.42
N GLU A 51 -3.26 0.63 7.68
CA GLU A 51 -3.90 0.48 8.97
C GLU A 51 -4.14 -1.00 9.33
N MET A 52 -4.67 -1.78 8.38
CA MET A 52 -4.91 -3.21 8.56
C MET A 52 -3.61 -4.00 8.79
N GLY A 53 -2.56 -3.72 8.03
CA GLY A 53 -1.25 -4.32 8.23
C GLY A 53 -0.67 -4.00 9.61
N ARG A 54 -0.79 -2.74 10.07
CA ARG A 54 -0.39 -2.35 11.42
C ARG A 54 -1.20 -3.07 12.50
N GLN A 55 -2.52 -3.13 12.36
CA GLN A 55 -3.39 -3.84 13.31
C GLN A 55 -3.04 -5.33 13.41
N SER A 56 -2.61 -5.94 12.32
CA SER A 56 -2.16 -7.34 12.32
C SER A 56 -0.91 -7.58 13.18
N ILE A 57 -0.04 -6.57 13.32
CA ILE A 57 1.19 -6.63 14.13
C ILE A 57 1.00 -6.10 15.55
N SER A 58 0.15 -5.09 15.76
CA SER A 58 -0.18 -4.58 17.10
C SER A 58 -0.77 -5.70 17.99
N ARG A 59 -1.52 -6.65 17.40
CA ARG A 59 -1.96 -7.87 18.09
C ARG A 59 -0.81 -8.77 18.61
N LEU A 60 0.41 -8.60 18.10
CA LEU A 60 1.59 -9.42 18.40
C LEU A 60 2.63 -8.71 19.28
N ARG A 61 2.54 -7.38 19.50
CA ARG A 61 3.47 -6.62 20.36
C ARG A 61 2.77 -5.45 21.09
N PRO A 62 2.94 -5.31 22.43
CA PRO A 62 2.46 -4.13 23.16
C PRO A 62 3.23 -2.87 22.74
N GLU A 63 2.51 -1.76 22.64
CA GLU A 63 2.76 -0.67 21.69
C GLU A 63 3.83 0.36 22.12
N ARG A 64 4.66 0.78 21.15
CA ARG A 64 5.04 2.18 21.01
C ARG A 64 4.23 2.71 19.82
N PRO A 65 3.33 3.69 19.99
CA PRO A 65 2.55 4.19 18.87
C PRO A 65 3.49 4.77 17.81
N PRO A 66 3.39 4.34 16.53
CA PRO A 66 4.26 4.84 15.48
C PRO A 66 4.04 6.35 15.30
N GLN A 67 5.11 7.09 15.06
CA GLN A 67 4.99 8.53 14.87
C GLN A 67 4.32 8.80 13.51
N ALA A 68 3.60 9.91 13.38
CA ALA A 68 2.95 10.30 12.13
C ALA A 68 3.92 10.35 10.92
N LYS A 69 5.21 10.61 11.18
CA LYS A 69 6.27 10.58 10.17
C LYS A 69 6.52 9.20 9.58
N ASP A 70 6.44 8.14 10.39
CA ASP A 70 6.72 6.76 9.98
C ASP A 70 5.63 6.27 9.02
N LEU A 71 4.36 6.59 9.34
CA LEU A 71 3.21 6.28 8.50
C LEU A 71 3.28 6.97 7.12
N SER A 72 3.77 8.22 7.09
CA SER A 72 3.95 8.96 5.83
C SER A 72 5.01 8.34 4.91
N LEU A 73 6.03 7.71 5.50
CA LEU A 73 7.10 7.07 4.77
C LEU A 73 6.67 5.68 4.28
N CYS A 74 6.02 4.89 5.14
CA CYS A 74 5.41 3.62 4.74
C CYS A 74 4.42 3.79 3.57
N ARG A 75 3.60 4.84 3.60
CA ARG A 75 2.67 5.15 2.50
C ARG A 75 3.37 5.46 1.19
N ARG A 76 4.45 6.25 1.23
CA ARG A 76 5.25 6.56 0.03
C ARG A 76 5.91 5.32 -0.56
N LEU A 77 6.48 4.46 0.27
CA LEU A 77 7.10 3.21 -0.18
C LEU A 77 6.05 2.28 -0.80
N LEU A 78 4.94 2.04 -0.09
CA LEU A 78 3.86 1.18 -0.57
C LEU A 78 3.28 1.68 -1.90
N ARG A 79 3.07 3.00 -2.03
CA ARG A 79 2.61 3.61 -3.28
C ARG A 79 3.60 3.37 -4.42
N ARG A 80 4.90 3.59 -4.19
CA ARG A 80 5.95 3.40 -5.20
C ARG A 80 5.97 1.96 -5.70
N ASP A 81 5.94 1.01 -4.78
CA ASP A 81 6.05 -0.41 -5.13
C ASP A 81 4.79 -0.89 -5.86
N LEU A 82 3.59 -0.42 -5.46
CA LEU A 82 2.36 -0.69 -6.21
C LEU A 82 2.37 -0.11 -7.63
N ILE A 83 2.88 1.11 -7.83
CA ILE A 83 3.05 1.68 -9.18
C ILE A 83 3.97 0.78 -10.01
N HIS A 84 5.07 0.31 -9.42
CA HIS A 84 6.00 -0.57 -10.10
C HIS A 84 5.34 -1.90 -10.48
N ASP A 85 4.63 -2.56 -9.57
CA ASP A 85 3.98 -3.84 -9.86
C ASP A 85 2.87 -3.71 -10.91
N LEU A 86 2.10 -2.62 -10.85
CA LEU A 86 1.08 -2.33 -11.86
C LEU A 86 1.71 -2.09 -13.24
N ALA A 87 2.80 -1.32 -13.30
CA ALA A 87 3.53 -1.10 -14.55
C ALA A 87 4.13 -2.42 -15.09
N VAL A 88 4.74 -3.23 -14.23
CA VAL A 88 5.28 -4.55 -14.61
C VAL A 88 4.17 -5.47 -15.10
N ASN A 89 3.05 -5.57 -14.38
CA ASN A 89 1.92 -6.40 -14.80
C ASN A 89 1.37 -5.94 -16.14
N LEU A 90 1.12 -4.64 -16.34
CA LEU A 90 0.67 -4.08 -17.63
C LEU A 90 1.64 -4.38 -18.79
N LEU A 91 2.95 -4.36 -18.53
CA LEU A 91 3.96 -4.70 -19.55
C LEU A 91 4.00 -6.21 -19.87
N HIS A 92 3.69 -7.07 -18.89
CA HIS A 92 3.65 -8.53 -19.08
C HIS A 92 2.30 -9.02 -19.63
N THR A 93 1.21 -8.30 -19.36
CA THR A 93 -0.12 -8.54 -19.94
C THR A 93 -0.38 -7.64 -21.15
N GLY A 94 0.61 -7.46 -22.04
CA GLY A 94 0.40 -6.77 -23.32
C GLY A 94 -0.84 -7.31 -24.07
N PRO A 95 -1.47 -6.49 -24.93
CA PRO A 95 -2.76 -6.78 -25.55
C PRO A 95 -2.84 -8.13 -26.27
#